data_AF-A0A521WE65-F1
#
_entry.id   AF-A0A521WE65-F1
#
_cell.length_a   1.000
_cell.length_b   1.000
_cell.length_c   1.000
_cell.angle_alpha   90.00
_cell.angle_beta   90.00
_cell.angle_gamma   90.00
#
_symmetry.space_group_name_H-M   'P 1'
#
loop_
_entity.id
_entity.type
_entity.pdbx_description
1 polymer ?
#
loop_
_entity_poly.entity_id
_entity_poly.type
_entity_poly.pdbx_seq_one_letter_code
_entity_poly.pdbx_strand_id
1 'polypeptide(L)'
;GLVPKQDSTGGKTRLFGISKRGDVYLRTLLVHGARSAMRHTAKRNDPKSRWVEQLRKRRGENIAAVALAAKNARILWALMVRGESLTQPPAHRLEQPAA
;
A
#
# COMPACT_ATOMS: atom_id res chain seq x y z
N GLY A 1 12.85 -1.92 6.92
CA GLY A 1 13.01 -2.80 5.75
C GLY A 1 11.68 -3.04 5.10
N LEU A 2 11.69 -3.23 3.77
CA LEU A 2 10.49 -3.43 2.93
C LEU A 2 9.73 -4.72 3.21
N VAL A 3 10.39 -5.70 3.83
CA VAL A 3 9.78 -6.96 4.22
C VAL A 3 8.82 -6.71 5.40
N PRO A 4 7.58 -7.22 5.35
CA PRO A 4 6.67 -7.13 6.48
C PRO A 4 7.29 -7.81 7.71
N LYS A 5 7.10 -7.24 8.90
CA LYS A 5 7.43 -7.99 10.13
C LYS A 5 6.48 -9.19 10.20
N GLN A 6 7.03 -10.40 10.15
CA GLN A 6 6.28 -11.64 10.25
C GLN A 6 6.59 -12.30 11.59
N ASP A 7 5.55 -12.57 12.37
CA ASP A 7 5.63 -13.52 13.48
C ASP A 7 4.72 -14.71 13.11
N SER A 8 5.22 -15.93 13.22
CA SER A 8 4.45 -17.15 12.90
C SER A 8 4.67 -18.16 14.02
N THR A 9 3.60 -18.54 14.69
CA THR A 9 3.61 -19.55 15.76
C THR A 9 2.51 -20.55 15.47
N GLY A 10 2.83 -21.86 15.47
CA GLY A 10 1.84 -22.94 15.29
C GLY A 10 1.00 -22.84 14.00
N GLY A 11 1.62 -22.52 12.86
CA GLY A 11 0.93 -22.47 11.55
C GLY A 11 0.09 -21.22 11.27
N LYS A 12 0.04 -20.24 12.19
CA LYS A 12 -0.69 -18.98 11.99
C LYS A 12 0.27 -17.86 11.59
N THR A 13 0.25 -17.45 10.33
CA THR A 13 1.08 -16.33 9.84
C THR A 13 0.44 -14.98 10.16
N ARG A 14 1.08 -14.18 11.03
CA ARG A 14 0.67 -12.79 11.31
C ARG A 14 1.63 -11.82 10.64
N LEU A 15 1.11 -11.01 9.71
CA LEU A 15 1.86 -9.96 9.04
C LEU A 15 1.60 -8.62 9.72
N PHE A 16 2.64 -8.04 10.33
CA PHE A 16 2.62 -6.73 10.94
C PHE A 16 3.01 -5.63 9.92
N GLY A 17 3.27 -4.42 10.41
CA GLY A 17 3.68 -3.28 9.61
C GLY A 17 5.06 -3.45 8.95
N ILE A 18 5.56 -2.36 8.36
CA ILE A 18 6.91 -2.29 7.79
C ILE A 18 7.91 -2.71 8.86
N SER A 19 8.77 -3.69 8.56
CA SER A 19 9.78 -4.15 9.51
C SER A 19 10.71 -3.01 9.91
N LYS A 20 11.07 -2.94 11.19
CA LYS A 20 12.11 -2.02 11.68
C LYS A 20 13.52 -2.48 11.29
N ARG A 21 13.70 -3.74 10.87
CA ARG A 21 14.98 -4.28 10.38
C ARG A 21 15.24 -3.85 8.93
N GLY A 22 16.49 -3.53 8.58
CA GLY A 22 16.89 -3.00 7.27
C GLY A 22 16.84 -1.46 7.20
N ASP A 23 16.96 -0.92 5.98
CA ASP A 23 17.17 0.52 5.74
C ASP A 23 16.08 1.44 6.36
N VAL A 24 16.54 2.43 7.12
CA VAL A 24 15.71 3.46 7.79
C VAL A 24 15.27 4.54 6.79
N TYR A 25 16.18 5.00 5.94
CA TYR A 25 15.94 6.05 4.95
C TYR A 25 14.86 5.64 3.96
N LEU A 26 14.91 4.42 3.44
CA LEU A 26 13.89 3.90 2.52
C LEU A 26 12.50 3.83 3.16
N ARG A 27 12.43 3.44 4.44
CA ARG A 27 11.18 3.45 5.21
C ARG A 27 10.66 4.87 5.42
N THR A 28 11.55 5.82 5.71
CA THR A 28 11.19 7.24 5.82
C THR A 28 10.61 7.75 4.51
N LEU A 29 11.29 7.51 3.38
CA LEU A 29 10.81 7.91 2.05
C LEU A 29 9.45 7.30 1.72
N LEU A 30 9.22 6.01 2.02
CA LEU A 30 7.91 5.38 1.79
C LEU A 30 6.79 6.02 2.60
N VAL A 31 7.05 6.40 3.86
CA VAL A 31 6.04 7.06 4.69
C VAL A 31 5.77 8.49 4.17
N HIS A 32 6.79 9.24 3.77
CA HIS A 32 6.61 10.56 3.16
C HIS A 32 5.85 10.48 1.82
N GLY A 33 6.20 9.51 0.97
CA GLY A 33 5.48 9.24 -0.27
C GLY A 33 4.02 8.89 -0.02
N ALA A 34 3.73 8.07 1.00
CA ALA A 34 2.36 7.77 1.41
C ALA A 34 1.60 9.02 1.89
N ARG A 35 2.22 9.91 2.67
CA ARG A 35 1.62 11.19 3.06
C ARG A 35 1.29 12.07 1.84
N SER A 36 2.21 12.16 0.87
CA SER A 36 1.97 12.90 -0.36
C SER A 36 0.81 12.31 -1.17
N ALA A 37 0.77 10.97 -1.32
CA ALA A 37 -0.31 10.27 -1.99
C ALA A 37 -1.67 10.49 -1.31
N MET A 38 -1.71 10.52 0.03
CA MET A 38 -2.92 10.78 0.81
C MET A 38 -3.55 12.15 0.56
N ARG A 39 -2.77 13.16 0.15
CA ARG A 39 -3.33 14.48 -0.21
C ARG A 39 -4.30 14.40 -1.39
N HIS A 40 -4.16 13.39 -2.23
CA HIS A 40 -4.95 13.19 -3.44
C HIS A 40 -6.07 12.16 -3.25
N THR A 41 -6.14 11.44 -2.13
CA THR A 41 -7.13 10.37 -1.94
C THR A 41 -8.55 10.89 -1.77
N ALA A 42 -8.75 12.10 -1.23
CA ALA A 42 -10.07 12.70 -1.07
C ALA A 42 -10.79 12.97 -2.40
N LYS A 43 -10.03 13.18 -3.48
CA LYS A 43 -10.56 13.48 -4.82
C LYS A 43 -10.74 12.23 -5.69
N ARG A 44 -10.45 11.03 -5.18
CA ARG A 44 -10.41 9.77 -5.94
C ARG A 44 -11.36 8.73 -5.35
N ASN A 45 -12.18 8.09 -6.19
CA ASN A 45 -13.13 7.05 -5.76
C ASN A 45 -12.59 5.61 -5.86
N ASP A 46 -11.27 5.44 -5.88
CA ASP A 46 -10.64 4.11 -5.93
C ASP A 46 -10.85 3.34 -4.61
N PRO A 47 -11.00 1.99 -4.63
CA PRO A 47 -11.12 1.19 -3.40
C PRO A 47 -10.00 1.44 -2.38
N LYS A 48 -8.77 1.65 -2.88
CA LYS A 48 -7.60 2.01 -2.07
C LYS A 48 -7.78 3.37 -1.39
N SER A 49 -8.22 4.39 -2.13
CA SER A 49 -8.45 5.74 -1.61
C SER A 49 -9.54 5.74 -0.55
N ARG A 50 -10.65 5.02 -0.78
CA ARG A 50 -11.71 4.85 0.22
C ARG A 50 -11.22 4.17 1.50
N TRP A 51 -10.43 3.10 1.39
CA TRP A 51 -9.86 2.41 2.55
C TRP A 51 -8.95 3.32 3.38
N VAL A 52 -8.06 4.07 2.73
CA VAL A 52 -7.16 5.02 3.41
C VAL A 52 -7.96 6.13 4.10
N GLU A 53 -8.98 6.66 3.44
CA GLU A 53 -9.83 7.72 3.99
C GLU A 53 -10.63 7.25 5.22
N GLN A 54 -11.20 6.04 5.15
CA GLN A 54 -11.87 5.43 6.30
C GLN A 54 -10.91 5.16 7.46
N LEU A 55 -9.67 4.78 7.18
CA LEU A 55 -8.66 4.58 8.21
C LEU A 55 -8.22 5.91 8.83
N ARG A 56 -8.03 6.94 8.00
CA ARG A 56 -7.72 8.31 8.42
C ARG A 56 -8.78 8.85 9.37
N LYS A 57 -10.07 8.67 9.04
CA LYS A 57 -11.20 9.07 9.91
C LYS A 57 -11.21 8.32 11.24
N ARG A 58 -10.87 7.02 11.25
CA ARG A 58 -10.96 6.17 12.46
C ARG A 58 -9.74 6.25 13.39
N ARG A 59 -8.55 6.54 12.86
CA ARG A 59 -7.27 6.39 13.57
C ARG A 59 -6.32 7.58 13.38
N GLY A 60 -6.69 8.59 12.60
CA GLY A 60 -5.86 9.76 12.34
C GLY A 60 -4.88 9.58 11.19
N GLU A 61 -4.24 10.69 10.82
CA GLU A 61 -3.46 10.83 9.59
C GLU A 61 -2.14 10.03 9.61
N ASN A 62 -1.39 10.09 10.71
CA ASN A 62 -0.11 9.39 10.82
C ASN A 62 -0.26 7.86 10.76
N ILE A 63 -1.31 7.31 11.38
CA ILE A 63 -1.59 5.87 11.33
C ILE A 63 -1.98 5.46 9.91
N ALA A 64 -2.83 6.25 9.25
CA ALA A 64 -3.22 5.99 7.86
C ALA A 64 -2.02 6.05 6.90
N ALA A 65 -1.10 7.01 7.08
CA ALA A 65 0.11 7.13 6.27
C ALA A 65 1.03 5.92 6.41
N VAL A 66 1.30 5.47 7.64
CA VAL A 66 2.13 4.28 7.90
C VAL A 66 1.46 3.02 7.35
N ALA A 67 0.14 2.89 7.48
CA ALA A 67 -0.60 1.75 6.95
C ALA A 67 -0.57 1.70 5.40
N LEU A 68 -0.72 2.85 4.75
CA LEU A 68 -0.60 2.96 3.29
C LEU A 68 0.83 2.62 2.85
N ALA A 69 1.84 3.14 3.53
CA ALA A 69 3.24 2.79 3.27
C ALA A 69 3.48 1.28 3.41
N ALA A 70 2.92 0.64 4.45
CA ALA A 70 3.03 -0.80 4.64
C ALA A 70 2.35 -1.61 3.54
N LYS A 71 1.20 -1.14 3.03
CA LYS A 71 0.54 -1.76 1.86
C LYS A 71 1.40 -1.60 0.60
N ASN A 72 1.95 -0.42 0.35
CA ASN A 72 2.82 -0.17 -0.80
C ASN A 72 4.11 -1.00 -0.74
N ALA A 73 4.74 -1.12 0.43
CA ALA A 73 5.95 -1.93 0.62
C ALA A 73 5.71 -3.41 0.26
N ARG A 74 4.54 -3.97 0.60
CA ARG A 74 4.18 -5.35 0.21
C ARG A 74 3.98 -5.50 -1.29
N ILE A 75 3.37 -4.51 -1.94
CA ILE A 75 3.22 -4.51 -3.40
C ILE A 75 4.59 -4.47 -4.06
N LEU A 76 5.46 -3.54 -3.66
CA LEU A 76 6.82 -3.42 -4.18
C LEU A 76 7.61 -4.71 -4.00
N TRP A 77 7.58 -5.30 -2.80
CA TRP A 77 8.25 -6.57 -2.54
C TRP A 77 7.74 -7.67 -3.47
N ALA A 78 6.42 -7.78 -3.63
CA ALA A 78 5.83 -8.81 -4.47
C ALA A 78 6.17 -8.63 -5.95
N LEU A 79 6.22 -7.39 -6.45
CA LEU A 79 6.67 -7.06 -7.80
C LEU A 79 8.15 -7.42 -7.99
N MET A 80 9.01 -7.07 -7.04
CA MET A 80 10.45 -7.37 -7.10
C MET A 80 10.73 -8.88 -7.08
N VAL A 81 10.00 -9.64 -6.28
CA VAL A 81 10.18 -11.09 -6.16
C VAL A 81 9.64 -11.84 -7.37
N ARG A 82 8.54 -11.38 -7.96
CA ARG A 82 7.92 -12.03 -9.12
C ARG A 82 8.46 -11.55 -10.47
N GLY A 83 9.24 -10.47 -10.51
CA GLY A 83 9.70 -9.85 -11.77
C GLY A 83 8.57 -9.23 -12.59
N GLU A 84 7.38 -9.06 -12.01
CA GLU A 84 6.22 -8.50 -12.69
C GLU A 84 6.32 -6.97 -12.73
N SER A 85 6.18 -6.38 -13.93
CA SER A 85 5.96 -4.95 -14.08
C SER A 85 4.55 -4.58 -13.60
N LEU A 86 4.38 -3.39 -13.01
CA LEU A 86 3.08 -2.90 -12.54
C LEU A 86 2.16 -2.74 -13.76
N THR A 87 1.45 -3.80 -14.14
CA THR A 87 0.57 -3.78 -15.31
C THR A 87 -0.57 -2.81 -14.97
N GLN A 88 -0.59 -1.65 -15.63
CA GLN A 88 -1.81 -0.86 -15.67
C GLN A 88 -2.89 -1.77 -16.29
N PRO A 89 -4.09 -1.88 -15.67
CA PRO A 89 -5.20 -2.52 -16.34
C PRO A 89 -5.38 -1.82 -17.70
N PRO A 90 -5.52 -2.58 -18.80
CA PRO A 90 -5.44 -1.99 -20.12
C PRO A 90 -6.59 -1.00 -20.33
N ALA A 91 -6.26 0.20 -20.82
CA ALA A 91 -7.16 1.35 -20.88
C ALA A 91 -8.35 1.22 -21.86
N HIS A 92 -8.56 0.06 -22.50
CA HIS A 92 -9.52 -0.11 -23.60
C HIS A 92 -10.91 -0.65 -23.20
N ARG A 93 -11.23 -0.85 -21.92
CA ARG A 93 -12.53 -1.48 -21.52
C ARG A 93 -13.72 -0.49 -21.45
N LEU A 94 -13.57 0.76 -21.88
CA LEU A 94 -14.67 1.74 -21.83
C LEU A 94 -15.46 1.91 -23.14
N GLU A 95 -15.15 1.17 -24.20
CA GLU A 95 -15.86 1.29 -25.48
C GLU A 95 -16.39 -0.04 -26.03
N GLN A 96 -17.38 -0.63 -25.35
CA GLN A 96 -18.30 -1.55 -26.03
C GLN A 96 -19.74 -1.18 -25.65
N PRO A 97 -20.48 -0.48 -26.54
CA PRO A 97 -21.92 -0.35 -26.39
C PRO A 97 -22.53 -1.75 -26.56
N ALA A 98 -23.31 -2.17 -25.57
CA ALA A 98 -24.10 -3.38 -25.64
C ALA A 98 -25.09 -3.25 -26.81
N ALA A 99 -24.96 -4.16 -27.78
CA ALA A 99 -25.96 -4.43 -28.80
C ALA A 99 -27.11 -5.26 -28.21
#